data_AF-A0A7C1MTW3-F1
#
_entry.id   AF-A0A7C1MTW3-F1
#
_cell.length_a   1.000
_cell.length_b   1.000
_cell.length_c   1.000
_cell.angle_alpha   90.00
_cell.angle_beta   90.00
_cell.angle_gamma   90.00
#
_symmetry.space_group_name_H-M   'P 1'
#
loop_
_entity.id
_entity.type
_entity.pdbx_description
1 polymer ?
#
loop_
_entity_poly.entity_id
_entity_poly.type
_entity_poly.pdbx_seq_one_letter_code
_entity_poly.pdbx_strand_id
1 'polypeptide(L)'
;MKENTEISERIKQLIDFLGVNKNQFAKDIGYDRTQTVYDIVNGKAKPSFDFFNRFINSEYSERVNVEWLIAGKGSITNKKEPVGMVSEPPPEKYASPKESYVESLLILALTEKVERNISSHLTNLQEQIDDLYKQISLVKSH
;
A
#
# COMPACT_ATOMS: atom_id res chain seq x y z
N MET A 1 -11.93 29.32 12.88
CA MET A 1 -12.46 27.95 12.95
C MET A 1 -11.63 27.05 12.02
N LYS A 2 -10.45 26.57 12.45
CA LYS A 2 -9.52 25.84 11.56
C LYS A 2 -9.24 24.39 11.96
N GLU A 3 -9.48 24.02 13.22
CA GLU A 3 -9.00 22.73 13.75
C GLU A 3 -9.68 21.49 13.20
N ASN A 4 -10.98 21.56 12.86
CA ASN A 4 -11.65 20.37 12.31
C ASN A 4 -11.13 20.04 10.90
N THR A 5 -10.85 21.06 10.11
CA THR A 5 -10.33 20.94 8.74
C THR A 5 -8.99 20.21 8.68
N GLU A 6 -8.06 20.55 9.58
CA GLU A 6 -6.70 19.97 9.62
C GLU A 6 -6.70 18.44 9.82
N ILE A 7 -7.44 17.95 10.81
CA ILE A 7 -7.50 16.50 11.06
C ILE A 7 -8.33 15.77 10.00
N SER A 8 -9.37 16.42 9.48
CA SER A 8 -10.17 15.88 8.38
C SER A 8 -9.34 15.69 7.11
N GLU A 9 -8.45 16.65 6.81
CA GLU A 9 -7.50 16.56 5.69
C GLU A 9 -6.48 15.42 5.89
N ARG A 10 -5.94 15.24 7.10
CA ARG A 10 -5.08 14.09 7.39
C ARG A 10 -5.80 12.76 7.23
N ILE A 11 -7.05 12.66 7.69
CA ILE A 11 -7.86 11.44 7.50
C ILE A 11 -8.14 11.20 6.01
N LYS A 12 -8.33 12.26 5.22
CA LYS A 12 -8.44 12.12 3.77
C LYS A 12 -7.14 11.60 3.14
N GLN A 13 -6.00 12.20 3.47
CA GLN A 13 -4.67 11.74 3.01
C GLN A 13 -4.37 10.30 3.45
N LEU A 14 -4.78 9.92 4.65
CA LEU A 14 -4.72 8.56 5.16
C LEU A 14 -5.48 7.58 4.27
N ILE A 15 -6.75 7.86 3.97
CA ILE A 15 -7.58 6.99 3.13
C ILE A 15 -6.95 6.85 1.73
N ASP A 16 -6.46 7.95 1.16
CA ASP A 16 -5.81 7.95 -0.15
C ASP A 16 -4.49 7.13 -0.12
N PHE A 17 -3.68 7.29 0.93
CA PHE A 17 -2.43 6.52 1.14
C PHE A 17 -2.68 5.01 1.29
N LEU A 18 -3.77 4.63 1.94
CA LEU A 18 -4.16 3.23 2.09
C LEU A 18 -4.67 2.61 0.78
N GLY A 19 -5.00 3.44 -0.23
CA GLY A 19 -5.50 2.99 -1.54
C GLY A 19 -6.93 2.46 -1.49
N VAL A 20 -7.71 2.85 -0.46
CA VAL A 20 -9.09 2.37 -0.25
C VAL A 20 -10.10 3.52 -0.41
N ASN A 21 -11.36 3.19 -0.71
CA ASN A 21 -12.42 4.18 -0.71
C ASN A 21 -13.03 4.36 0.69
N LYS A 22 -13.78 5.46 0.91
CA LYS A 22 -14.38 5.79 2.22
C LYS A 22 -15.31 4.69 2.76
N ASN A 23 -16.05 4.01 1.88
CA ASN A 23 -16.96 2.93 2.26
C ASN A 23 -16.19 1.73 2.79
N GLN A 24 -15.12 1.35 2.09
CA GLN A 24 -14.24 0.26 2.49
C GLN A 24 -13.53 0.59 3.81
N PHE A 25 -12.91 1.76 3.90
CA PHE A 25 -12.26 2.24 5.12
C PHE A 25 -13.19 2.19 6.34
N ALA A 26 -14.44 2.66 6.21
CA ALA A 26 -15.43 2.63 7.29
C ALA A 26 -15.70 1.20 7.77
N LYS A 27 -15.88 0.25 6.84
CA LYS A 27 -16.13 -1.15 7.18
C LYS A 27 -14.93 -1.78 7.87
N ASP A 28 -13.72 -1.52 7.38
CA ASP A 28 -12.49 -2.12 7.90
C ASP A 28 -12.18 -1.67 9.34
N ILE A 29 -12.54 -0.43 9.70
CA ILE A 29 -12.46 0.05 11.09
C ILE A 29 -13.75 -0.24 11.90
N GLY A 30 -14.67 -1.03 11.36
CA GLY A 30 -15.84 -1.55 12.07
C GLY A 30 -17.05 -0.61 12.18
N TYR A 31 -17.18 0.38 11.29
CA TYR A 31 -18.43 1.15 11.15
C TYR A 31 -19.42 0.45 10.21
N ASP A 32 -20.64 0.23 10.69
CA ASP A 32 -21.73 -0.32 9.88
C ASP A 32 -22.21 0.64 8.78
N ARG A 33 -22.09 1.95 9.03
CA ARG A 33 -22.54 3.02 8.12
C ARG A 33 -21.40 3.97 7.81
N THR A 34 -21.23 4.30 6.54
CA THR A 34 -20.14 5.19 6.11
C THR A 34 -20.37 6.66 6.45
N GLN A 35 -21.60 7.07 6.77
CA GLN A 35 -21.95 8.48 6.99
C GLN A 35 -21.00 9.19 7.98
N THR A 36 -20.67 8.54 9.10
CA THR A 36 -19.74 9.08 10.11
C THR A 36 -18.37 9.40 9.50
N VAL A 37 -17.82 8.49 8.69
CA VAL A 37 -16.55 8.69 7.99
C VAL A 37 -16.67 9.80 6.94
N TYR A 38 -17.78 9.88 6.20
CA TYR A 38 -18.02 10.97 5.26
C TYR A 38 -18.06 12.34 5.95
N ASP A 39 -18.74 12.45 7.08
CA ASP A 39 -18.86 13.72 7.81
C ASP A 39 -17.53 14.15 8.41
N ILE A 40 -16.72 13.20 8.88
CA ILE A 40 -15.34 13.46 9.33
C ILE A 40 -14.48 13.91 8.15
N VAL A 41 -14.43 13.17 7.05
CA VAL A 41 -13.57 13.52 5.90
C VAL A 41 -13.95 14.87 5.27
N ASN A 42 -15.23 15.25 5.32
CA ASN A 42 -15.71 16.54 4.82
C ASN A 42 -15.65 17.67 5.87
N GLY A 43 -15.08 17.44 7.05
CA GLY A 43 -14.95 18.45 8.11
C GLY A 43 -16.27 18.87 8.77
N LYS A 44 -17.36 18.13 8.51
CA LYS A 44 -18.68 18.35 9.14
C LYS A 44 -18.72 17.83 10.58
N ALA A 45 -17.90 16.83 10.90
CA ALA A 45 -17.78 16.25 12.23
C ALA A 45 -16.31 16.11 12.64
N LYS A 46 -16.05 16.15 13.95
CA LYS A 46 -14.73 15.78 14.51
C LYS A 46 -14.66 14.26 14.66
N PRO A 47 -13.51 13.62 14.39
CA PRO A 47 -13.31 12.23 14.77
C PRO A 47 -13.42 12.10 16.30
N SER A 48 -14.18 11.10 16.76
CA SER A 48 -14.35 10.80 18.17
C SER A 48 -13.21 9.94 18.70
N PHE A 49 -13.12 9.78 20.02
CA PHE A 49 -12.22 8.78 20.61
C PHE A 49 -12.50 7.36 20.05
N ASP A 50 -13.77 7.01 19.87
CA ASP A 50 -14.19 5.73 19.29
C ASP A 50 -13.64 5.52 17.86
N PHE A 51 -13.60 6.58 17.04
CA PHE A 51 -12.95 6.52 15.72
C PHE A 51 -11.48 6.13 15.82
N PHE A 52 -10.72 6.77 16.71
CA PHE A 52 -9.29 6.45 16.88
C PHE A 52 -9.08 5.07 17.49
N ASN A 53 -9.90 4.67 18.47
CA ASN A 53 -9.83 3.34 19.06
C ASN A 53 -10.06 2.26 17.99
N ARG A 54 -11.07 2.45 17.12
CA ARG A 54 -11.34 1.58 15.97
C ARG A 54 -10.18 1.53 14.98
N PHE A 55 -9.62 2.67 14.64
CA PHE A 55 -8.46 2.76 13.75
C PHE A 55 -7.25 2.02 14.32
N ILE A 56 -6.91 2.26 15.59
CA ILE A 56 -5.77 1.64 16.27
C ILE A 56 -5.92 0.11 16.33
N ASN A 57 -7.14 -0.39 16.53
CA ASN A 57 -7.44 -1.82 16.56
C ASN A 57 -7.65 -2.45 15.16
N SER A 58 -7.47 -1.70 14.08
CA SER A 58 -7.53 -2.21 12.71
C SER A 58 -6.13 -2.52 12.17
N GLU A 59 -6.06 -3.32 11.11
CA GLU A 59 -4.83 -3.65 10.37
C GLU A 59 -4.07 -2.40 9.84
N TYR A 60 -4.75 -1.24 9.76
CA TYR A 60 -4.12 0.00 9.30
C TYR A 60 -3.12 0.58 10.29
N SER A 61 -3.21 0.26 11.59
CA SER A 61 -2.33 0.82 12.62
C SER A 61 -0.88 0.37 12.48
N GLU A 62 -0.64 -0.80 11.88
CA GLU A 62 0.72 -1.30 11.60
C GLU A 62 1.43 -0.46 10.54
N ARG A 63 0.67 0.09 9.58
CA ARG A 63 1.19 0.79 8.41
C ARG A 63 1.29 2.31 8.62
N VAL A 64 0.58 2.83 9.62
CA VAL A 64 0.34 4.27 9.78
C VAL A 64 0.82 4.77 11.14
N ASN A 65 1.45 5.94 11.12
CA ASN A 65 1.84 6.63 12.34
C ASN A 65 0.64 7.33 12.98
N VAL A 66 0.25 6.85 14.16
CA VAL A 66 -0.86 7.40 14.96
C VAL A 66 -0.55 8.80 15.48
N GLU A 67 0.71 9.11 15.80
CA GLU A 67 1.13 10.46 16.22
C GLU A 67 0.95 11.47 15.08
N TRP A 68 1.27 11.07 13.85
CA TRP A 68 1.00 11.89 12.66
C TRP A 68 -0.50 12.12 12.47
N LEU A 69 -1.31 11.07 12.58
CA LEU A 69 -2.75 11.18 12.40
C LEU A 69 -3.38 12.17 13.40
N ILE A 70 -3.02 12.03 14.68
CA ILE A 70 -3.61 12.81 15.77
C ILE A 70 -3.00 14.22 15.82
N ALA A 71 -1.67 14.30 15.95
CA ALA A 71 -0.96 15.55 16.24
C ALA A 71 -0.36 16.24 15.01
N GLY A 72 -0.43 15.61 13.83
CA GLY A 72 0.20 16.12 12.61
C GLY A 72 1.73 16.06 12.62
N LYS A 73 2.33 15.30 13.54
CA LYS A 73 3.79 15.24 13.72
C LYS A 73 4.38 13.97 13.09
N GLY A 74 5.53 14.12 12.45
CA GLY A 74 6.20 13.01 11.77
C GLY A 74 5.65 12.74 10.38
N SER A 75 5.89 11.52 9.88
CA SER A 75 5.41 11.07 8.57
C SER A 75 4.19 10.17 8.71
N ILE A 76 3.40 10.02 7.65
CA ILE A 76 2.20 9.17 7.62
C ILE A 76 2.47 7.69 7.97
N THR A 77 3.69 7.20 7.73
CA THR A 77 4.11 5.83 8.03
C THR A 77 5.02 5.74 9.24
N ASN A 78 4.97 4.60 9.95
CA ASN A 78 5.93 4.26 11.00
C ASN A 78 7.32 3.89 10.46
N LYS A 79 7.41 3.59 9.15
CA LYS A 79 8.69 3.42 8.46
C LYS A 79 9.26 4.79 8.11
N LYS A 80 10.52 5.03 8.48
CA LYS A 80 11.32 6.13 7.92
C LYS A 80 11.66 5.77 6.48
N GLU A 81 10.88 6.24 5.52
CA GLU A 81 11.26 6.19 4.11
C GLU A 81 11.00 7.53 3.38
N PRO A 82 11.83 7.88 2.37
CA PRO A 82 11.88 9.19 1.75
C PRO A 82 10.74 9.34 0.74
N VAL A 83 10.03 10.45 0.86
CA VAL A 83 8.83 10.78 0.08
C VAL A 83 9.13 10.90 -1.42
N GLY A 84 8.32 10.24 -2.25
CA GLY A 84 7.97 10.77 -3.58
C GLY A 84 7.50 9.73 -4.60
N MET A 85 6.19 9.73 -4.90
CA MET A 85 5.69 9.92 -6.27
C MET A 85 4.19 10.23 -6.30
N VAL A 86 3.85 11.40 -6.83
CA VAL A 86 2.60 11.65 -7.57
C VAL A 86 3.00 12.12 -8.96
N SER A 87 2.29 11.66 -9.98
CA SER A 87 2.48 11.99 -11.40
C SER A 87 1.92 13.39 -11.76
N GLU A 88 2.76 14.17 -12.47
CA GLU A 88 2.59 15.45 -13.19
C GLU A 88 2.15 16.75 -12.46
N PRO A 89 2.62 17.94 -12.93
CA PRO A 89 2.97 19.05 -12.05
C PRO A 89 1.88 20.13 -11.90
N PRO A 90 1.62 20.59 -10.67
CA PRO A 90 1.32 21.99 -10.33
C PRO A 90 2.63 22.76 -10.01
N PRO A 91 2.63 24.10 -10.03
CA PRO A 91 3.77 24.92 -10.43
C PRO A 91 5.00 24.78 -9.51
N GLU A 92 6.12 24.43 -10.15
CA GLU A 92 7.50 24.85 -9.88
C GLU A 92 7.74 25.53 -8.50
N LYS A 93 8.03 24.76 -7.44
CA LYS A 93 8.72 25.30 -6.24
C LYS A 93 9.41 24.35 -5.27
N TYR A 94 9.49 23.04 -5.50
CA TYR A 94 10.16 22.15 -4.55
C TYR A 94 11.05 21.13 -5.27
N ALA A 95 12.36 21.25 -5.05
CA ALA A 95 13.39 20.36 -5.58
C ALA A 95 14.03 19.53 -4.46
N SER A 96 14.31 18.25 -4.77
CA SER A 96 15.19 17.23 -4.12
C SER A 96 14.48 16.14 -3.27
N PRO A 97 15.00 14.87 -3.15
CA PRO A 97 16.28 14.29 -3.63
C PRO A 97 16.17 12.98 -4.49
N LYS A 98 17.16 12.70 -5.35
CA LYS A 98 17.14 11.69 -6.43
C LYS A 98 17.45 10.22 -6.06
N GLU A 99 17.88 9.92 -4.83
CA GLU A 99 18.41 8.59 -4.45
C GLU A 99 17.34 7.50 -4.24
N SER A 100 16.14 7.86 -3.75
CA SER A 100 15.04 6.92 -3.48
C SER A 100 14.52 6.20 -4.74
N TYR A 101 14.53 6.88 -5.89
CA TYR A 101 14.05 6.30 -7.14
C TYR A 101 15.00 5.24 -7.71
N VAL A 102 16.31 5.40 -7.48
CA VAL A 102 17.33 4.47 -7.98
C VAL A 102 17.26 3.14 -7.23
N GLU A 103 16.98 3.18 -5.93
CA GLU A 103 16.76 1.98 -5.11
C GLU A 103 15.50 1.22 -5.55
N SER A 104 14.41 1.92 -5.83
CA SER A 104 13.19 1.31 -6.37
C SER A 104 13.40 0.64 -7.74
N LEU A 105 14.13 1.30 -8.65
CA LEU A 105 14.48 0.73 -9.96
C LEU A 105 15.42 -0.47 -9.84
N LEU A 106 16.36 -0.43 -8.89
CA LEU A 106 17.28 -1.53 -8.63
C LEU A 106 16.51 -2.75 -8.07
N ILE A 107 15.60 -2.53 -7.13
CA ILE A 107 14.72 -3.57 -6.59
C ILE A 107 13.87 -4.18 -7.71
N LEU A 108 13.27 -3.37 -8.57
CA LEU A 108 12.47 -3.86 -9.70
C LEU A 108 13.31 -4.73 -10.66
N ALA A 109 14.49 -4.26 -11.05
CA ALA A 109 15.39 -5.00 -11.94
C ALA A 109 15.90 -6.31 -11.33
N LEU A 110 16.15 -6.33 -10.02
CA LEU A 110 16.54 -7.54 -9.29
C LEU A 110 15.37 -8.53 -9.21
N THR A 111 14.16 -8.05 -8.91
CA THR A 111 12.94 -8.88 -8.88
C THR A 111 12.71 -9.54 -10.24
N GLU A 112 12.74 -8.78 -11.33
CA GLU A 112 12.60 -9.35 -12.68
C GLU A 112 13.67 -10.39 -13.00
N LYS A 113 14.92 -10.16 -12.56
CA LYS A 113 16.02 -11.10 -12.80
C LYS A 113 15.80 -12.41 -12.04
N VAL A 114 15.30 -12.34 -10.81
CA VAL A 114 14.92 -13.52 -10.02
C VAL A 114 13.76 -14.25 -10.67
N GLU A 115 12.71 -13.54 -11.09
CA GLU A 115 11.54 -14.12 -11.76
C GLU A 115 11.91 -14.84 -13.06
N ARG A 116 12.78 -14.23 -13.89
CA ARG A 116 13.30 -14.87 -15.10
C ARG A 116 14.08 -16.15 -14.79
N ASN A 117 14.91 -16.14 -13.74
CA ASN A 117 15.69 -17.31 -13.35
C ASN A 117 14.79 -18.47 -12.87
N ILE A 118 13.79 -18.16 -12.04
CA ILE A 118 12.81 -19.13 -11.56
C ILE A 118 12.01 -19.70 -12.73
N SER A 119 11.49 -18.83 -13.60
CA SER A 119 10.70 -19.24 -14.78
C SER A 119 11.49 -20.15 -15.71
N SER A 120 12.78 -19.86 -15.91
CA SER A 120 13.67 -20.70 -16.71
C SER A 120 13.89 -22.08 -16.10
N HIS A 121 14.09 -22.17 -14.77
CA HIS A 121 14.25 -23.47 -14.11
C HIS A 121 12.97 -24.30 -14.17
N LEU A 122 11.81 -23.67 -13.94
CA LEU A 122 10.52 -24.35 -14.04
C LEU A 122 10.27 -24.91 -15.44
N THR A 123 10.61 -24.14 -16.48
CA THR A 123 10.49 -24.59 -17.87
C THR A 123 11.38 -25.80 -18.14
N ASN A 124 12.64 -25.77 -17.70
CA ASN A 124 13.56 -26.89 -17.89
C ASN A 124 13.10 -28.16 -17.17
N LEU A 125 12.59 -28.03 -15.93
CA LEU A 125 12.04 -29.16 -15.19
C LEU A 125 10.81 -29.75 -15.89
N GLN A 126 9.94 -28.91 -16.47
CA GLN A 126 8.80 -29.37 -17.24
C GLN A 126 9.24 -30.17 -18.48
N GLU A 127 10.25 -29.69 -19.20
CA GLU A 127 10.82 -30.42 -20.35
C GLU A 127 11.40 -31.79 -19.95
N GLN A 128 12.11 -31.87 -18.81
CA GLN A 128 12.64 -33.13 -18.30
C GLN A 128 11.51 -34.11 -17.93
N ILE A 129 10.44 -33.61 -17.30
CA ILE A 129 9.26 -34.40 -16.95
C ILE A 129 8.61 -34.96 -18.22
N ASP A 130 8.42 -34.11 -19.24
CA ASP A 130 7.81 -34.51 -20.51
C ASP A 130 8.65 -35.57 -21.25
N ASP A 131 9.98 -35.44 -21.23
CA ASP A 131 10.87 -36.45 -21.81
C ASP A 131 10.79 -37.79 -21.07
N LEU A 132 10.79 -37.77 -19.73
CA LEU A 132 10.61 -38.97 -18.92
C LEU A 132 9.27 -39.66 -19.22
N TYR A 133 8.18 -38.90 -19.35
CA TYR A 133 6.89 -39.45 -19.75
C TYR A 133 6.95 -40.13 -21.12
N LYS A 134 7.63 -39.51 -22.08
CA LYS A 134 7.82 -40.08 -23.42
C LYS A 134 8.63 -41.39 -23.38
N GLN A 135 9.73 -41.43 -22.63
CA GLN A 135 10.55 -42.64 -22.45
C GLN A 135 9.73 -43.77 -21.83
N ILE A 136 8.96 -43.50 -20.76
CA ILE A 136 8.09 -44.50 -20.12
C ILE A 136 7.03 -45.02 -21.10
N SER A 137 6.43 -44.14 -21.91
CA SER A 137 5.42 -44.55 -22.90
C SER A 137 6.00 -45.48 -23.97
N LEU A 138 7.26 -45.28 -24.37
CA LEU A 138 7.92 -46.14 -25.35
C LEU A 138 8.20 -47.54 -24.78
N VAL A 139 8.67 -47.63 -23.53
CA VAL A 139 8.93 -48.90 -22.85
C VAL A 139 7.65 -49.73 -22.65
N LYS A 140 6.51 -49.10 -22.34
CA LYS A 140 5.22 -49.80 -22.17
C LYS A 140 4.59 -50.33 -23.46
N SER A 141 5.12 -49.94 -24.63
CA SER A 141 4.60 -50.35 -25.94
C SER A 141 5.26 -51.61 -26.52
N HIS A 142 6.28 -52.15 -25.83
CA HIS A 142 6.92 -53.43 -26.12
C HIS A 142 6.51 -54.46 -25.05
#